data_AF-A0A6N8XJ44-F1
#
_entry.id   AF-A0A6N8XJ44-F1
#
_cell.length_a   1.000
_cell.length_b   1.000
_cell.length_c   1.000
_cell.angle_alpha   90.00
_cell.angle_beta   90.00
_cell.angle_gamma   90.00
#
_symmetry.space_group_name_H-M   'P 1'
#
loop_
_entity.id
_entity.type
_entity.pdbx_description
1 polymer ?
#
loop_
_entity_poly.entity_id
_entity_poly.type
_entity_poly.pdbx_seq_one_letter_code
_entity_poly.pdbx_strand_id
1 'polypeptide(L)'
;MDDAAYLYRLGLMRGHLLVGNALFEIGEREAAGTHSKHPTDELYEPMETEFAARGSGGFAAELQAHAEAVARRDENDVRTRYAELIAAIAENEDVVDVSPPLVAEVIARLVREAAEEYAIGIVDGVPANAHEYQDAYGFTLVAGLWAQRAAADHPGHESAFGRIRETIDAVSDMWPALMPPAEVSHRPSRLYGAAADVEIIALDLRR
;
A
#
# COMPACT_ATOMS: atom_id res chain seq x y z
N MET A 1 -17.08 6.89 -7.17
CA MET A 1 -15.96 5.98 -7.48
C MET A 1 -16.45 4.55 -7.34
N ASP A 2 -16.00 3.62 -8.18
CA ASP A 2 -16.29 2.19 -7.95
C ASP A 2 -15.53 1.64 -6.74
N ASP A 3 -15.96 0.50 -6.22
CA ASP A 3 -15.38 -0.07 -5.00
C ASP A 3 -13.92 -0.50 -5.17
N ALA A 4 -13.53 -0.93 -6.36
CA ALA A 4 -12.15 -1.30 -6.65
C ALA A 4 -11.21 -0.09 -6.57
N ALA A 5 -11.61 1.04 -7.14
CA ALA A 5 -10.84 2.29 -7.08
C ALA A 5 -10.82 2.88 -5.65
N TYR A 6 -11.94 2.77 -4.92
CA TYR A 6 -12.03 3.22 -3.53
C TYR A 6 -11.06 2.45 -2.62
N LEU A 7 -11.14 1.12 -2.65
CA LEU A 7 -10.27 0.24 -1.89
C LEU A 7 -8.80 0.36 -2.31
N TYR A 8 -8.52 0.50 -3.60
CA TYR A 8 -7.17 0.73 -4.10
C TYR A 8 -6.55 2.02 -3.53
N ARG A 9 -7.29 3.13 -3.49
CA ARG A 9 -6.79 4.39 -2.89
C ARG A 9 -6.53 4.26 -1.39
N LEU A 10 -7.39 3.56 -0.66
CA LEU A 10 -7.13 3.24 0.75
C LEU A 10 -5.87 2.37 0.90
N GLY A 11 -5.65 1.42 -0.01
CA GLY A 11 -4.45 0.60 -0.08
C GLY A 11 -3.17 1.43 -0.32
N LEU A 12 -3.20 2.43 -1.20
CA LEU A 12 -2.07 3.35 -1.40
C LEU A 12 -1.78 4.15 -0.13
N MET A 13 -2.80 4.71 0.52
CA MET A 13 -2.62 5.42 1.79
C MET A 13 -1.99 4.52 2.85
N ARG A 14 -2.43 3.26 2.97
CA ARG A 14 -1.79 2.27 3.86
C ARG A 14 -0.32 2.06 3.53
N GLY A 15 0.02 2.01 2.24
CA GLY A 15 1.40 1.82 1.78
C GLY A 15 2.32 2.93 2.24
N HIS A 16 1.97 4.19 1.95
CA HIS A 16 2.72 5.36 2.42
C HIS A 16 2.87 5.35 3.95
N LEU A 17 1.77 5.12 4.67
CA LEU A 17 1.77 5.14 6.13
C LEU A 17 2.64 4.03 6.74
N LEU A 18 2.60 2.83 6.16
CA LEU A 18 3.44 1.71 6.58
C LEU A 18 4.93 2.06 6.43
N VAL A 19 5.30 2.63 5.29
CA VAL A 19 6.68 3.02 5.00
C VAL A 19 7.12 4.19 5.89
N GLY A 20 6.26 5.20 6.06
CA GLY A 20 6.51 6.33 6.95
C GLY A 20 6.77 5.88 8.40
N ASN A 21 5.96 4.96 8.92
CA ASN A 21 6.17 4.41 10.26
C ASN A 21 7.47 3.59 10.34
N ALA A 22 7.77 2.75 9.35
CA ALA A 22 9.01 1.97 9.32
C ALA A 22 10.27 2.86 9.24
N LEU A 23 10.22 3.93 8.45
CA LEU A 23 11.29 4.93 8.36
C LEU A 23 11.47 5.66 9.70
N PHE A 24 10.37 6.01 10.37
CA PHE A 24 10.43 6.63 11.68
C PHE A 24 11.14 5.73 12.71
N GLU A 25 10.83 4.44 12.72
CA GLU A 25 11.42 3.44 13.62
C GLU A 25 12.94 3.28 13.42
N ILE A 26 13.45 3.42 12.19
CA ILE A 26 14.89 3.35 11.91
C ILE A 26 15.60 4.72 12.00
N GLY A 27 14.88 5.78 12.37
CA GLY A 27 15.43 7.12 12.57
C GLY A 27 15.50 7.99 11.31
N GLU A 28 14.94 7.55 10.19
CA GLU A 28 14.85 8.30 8.92
C GLU A 28 13.69 9.30 8.96
N ARG A 29 13.79 10.29 9.86
CA ARG A 29 12.66 11.16 10.26
C ARG A 29 12.15 12.09 9.17
N GLU A 30 13.00 12.52 8.25
CA GLU A 30 12.60 13.39 7.14
C GLU A 30 11.77 12.62 6.11
N ALA A 31 12.26 11.45 5.69
CA ALA A 31 11.53 10.56 4.81
C ALA A 31 10.23 10.09 5.47
N ALA A 32 10.26 9.73 6.76
CA ALA A 32 9.05 9.40 7.53
C ALA A 32 7.99 10.52 7.47
N GLY A 33 8.41 11.77 7.70
CA GLY A 33 7.50 12.92 7.65
C GLY A 33 6.97 13.22 6.25
N THR A 34 7.67 12.82 5.20
CA THR A 34 7.25 12.95 3.80
C THR A 34 6.14 11.94 3.51
N HIS A 35 6.41 10.66 3.78
CA HIS A 35 5.45 9.56 3.64
C HIS A 35 4.18 9.72 4.49
N SER A 36 4.29 10.26 5.71
CA SER A 36 3.10 10.54 6.53
C SER A 36 2.18 11.63 5.95
N LYS A 37 2.67 12.46 5.02
CA LYS A 37 1.89 13.53 4.38
C LYS A 37 1.32 13.14 3.02
N HIS A 38 1.99 12.28 2.25
CA HIS A 38 1.53 11.84 0.92
C HIS A 38 0.03 11.47 0.89
N PRO A 39 -0.52 10.68 1.86
CA PRO A 39 -1.95 10.41 1.88
C PRO A 39 -2.82 11.68 1.87
N THR A 40 -2.47 12.69 2.66
CA THR A 40 -3.21 13.96 2.75
C THR A 40 -3.07 14.75 1.45
N ASP A 41 -1.83 14.89 0.99
CA ASP A 41 -1.47 15.83 -0.07
C ASP A 41 -1.87 15.31 -1.46
N GLU A 42 -1.99 13.99 -1.64
CA GLU A 42 -2.15 13.36 -2.96
C GLU A 42 -3.44 12.54 -3.10
N LEU A 43 -3.88 11.88 -2.03
CA LEU A 43 -4.87 10.81 -2.13
C LEU A 43 -6.21 11.13 -1.45
N TYR A 44 -6.21 11.94 -0.39
CA TYR A 44 -7.33 12.06 0.53
C TYR A 44 -8.46 12.96 0.02
N GLU A 45 -8.15 14.14 -0.54
CA GLU A 45 -9.18 15.10 -0.99
C GLU A 45 -10.21 14.45 -1.95
N PRO A 46 -9.83 13.66 -2.98
CA PRO A 46 -10.81 13.03 -3.86
C PRO A 46 -11.67 11.94 -3.18
N MET A 47 -11.29 11.49 -1.98
CA MET A 47 -12.02 10.46 -1.22
C MET A 47 -13.11 11.04 -0.32
N GLU A 48 -13.09 12.34 -0.01
CA GLU A 48 -14.06 12.96 0.91
C GLU A 48 -15.51 12.73 0.48
N THR A 49 -15.81 12.91 -0.81
CA THR A 49 -17.15 12.66 -1.35
C THR A 49 -17.51 11.17 -1.36
N GLU A 50 -16.52 10.29 -1.48
CA GLU A 50 -16.71 8.84 -1.51
C GLU A 50 -16.97 8.26 -0.13
N PHE A 51 -16.34 8.81 0.93
CA PHE A 51 -16.65 8.49 2.31
C PHE A 51 -18.10 8.85 2.64
N ALA A 52 -18.51 10.09 2.31
CA ALA A 52 -19.87 10.55 2.54
C ALA A 52 -20.91 9.71 1.79
N ALA A 53 -20.64 9.33 0.54
CA ALA A 53 -21.51 8.48 -0.26
C ALA A 53 -21.68 7.06 0.32
N ARG A 54 -20.69 6.57 1.08
CA ARG A 54 -20.70 5.27 1.78
C ARG A 54 -21.15 5.38 3.24
N GLY A 55 -21.59 6.56 3.68
CA GLY A 55 -22.05 6.79 5.05
C GLY A 55 -20.93 6.85 6.10
N SER A 56 -19.67 7.01 5.66
CA SER A 56 -18.52 7.18 6.53
C SER A 56 -18.14 8.65 6.69
N GLY A 57 -17.57 9.00 7.85
CA GLY A 57 -16.96 10.30 8.11
C GLY A 57 -15.53 10.45 7.58
N GLY A 58 -14.95 9.39 7.01
CA GLY A 58 -13.52 9.33 6.68
C GLY A 58 -12.65 9.33 7.93
N PHE A 59 -11.35 9.59 7.75
CA PHE A 59 -10.33 9.57 8.82
C PHE A 59 -9.35 10.77 8.79
N ALA A 60 -9.83 11.96 8.41
CA ALA A 60 -8.96 13.14 8.23
C ALA A 60 -8.28 13.57 9.54
N ALA A 61 -9.00 13.46 10.66
CA ALA A 61 -8.49 13.85 11.98
C ALA A 61 -7.36 12.92 12.43
N GLU A 62 -7.51 11.62 12.20
CA GLU A 62 -6.52 10.59 12.49
C GLU A 62 -5.27 10.77 11.61
N LEU A 63 -5.47 11.10 10.33
CA LEU A 63 -4.39 11.40 9.39
C LEU A 63 -3.55 12.59 9.86
N GLN A 64 -4.22 13.68 10.22
CA GLN A 64 -3.58 14.88 10.76
C GLN A 64 -2.86 14.59 12.08
N ALA A 65 -3.52 13.90 13.01
CA ALA A 65 -2.93 13.59 14.32
C ALA A 65 -1.65 12.75 14.19
N HIS A 66 -1.64 11.78 13.28
CA HIS A 66 -0.44 10.98 13.01
C HIS A 66 0.68 11.81 12.39
N ALA A 67 0.40 12.60 11.35
CA ALA A 67 1.40 13.46 10.71
C ALA A 67 2.01 14.46 11.71
N GLU A 68 1.20 15.04 12.60
CA GLU A 68 1.67 15.91 13.66
C GLU A 68 2.54 15.18 14.69
N ALA A 69 2.17 13.96 15.08
CA ALA A 69 2.98 13.15 16.00
C ALA A 69 4.37 12.86 15.40
N VAL A 70 4.42 12.51 14.11
CA VAL A 70 5.68 12.29 13.37
C VAL A 70 6.52 13.55 13.33
N ALA A 71 5.90 14.70 13.05
CA ALA A 71 6.57 16.00 13.05
C ALA A 71 7.13 16.38 14.43
N ARG A 72 6.41 16.08 15.51
CA ARG A 72 6.85 16.30 16.91
C ARG A 72 7.91 15.30 17.37
N ARG A 73 8.08 14.17 16.67
CA ARG A 73 9.03 13.09 16.98
C ARG A 73 8.76 12.42 18.34
N ASP A 74 7.51 12.39 18.76
CA ASP A 74 7.10 11.68 19.98
C ASP A 74 6.83 10.20 19.63
N GLU A 75 7.74 9.32 19.98
CA GLU A 75 7.69 7.90 19.59
C GLU A 75 6.45 7.18 20.13
N ASN A 76 6.00 7.51 21.34
CA ASN A 76 4.81 6.90 21.92
C ASN A 76 3.54 7.41 21.27
N ASP A 77 3.48 8.72 20.98
CA ASP A 77 2.36 9.33 20.27
C ASP A 77 2.29 8.79 18.84
N VAL A 78 3.41 8.72 18.10
CA VAL A 78 3.47 8.18 16.73
C VAL A 78 2.89 6.78 16.66
N ARG A 79 3.35 5.87 17.52
CA ARG A 79 2.85 4.49 17.56
C ARG A 79 1.36 4.42 17.86
N THR A 80 0.88 5.27 18.77
CA THR A 80 -0.54 5.32 19.15
C THR A 80 -1.39 5.86 18.00
N ARG A 81 -1.00 6.99 17.40
CA ARG A 81 -1.72 7.62 16.28
C ARG A 81 -1.71 6.77 15.03
N TYR A 82 -0.61 6.08 14.75
CA TYR A 82 -0.55 5.13 13.64
C TYR A 82 -1.56 3.99 13.83
N ALA A 83 -1.66 3.41 15.04
CA ALA A 83 -2.64 2.37 15.32
C ALA A 83 -4.10 2.86 15.20
N GLU A 84 -4.40 4.06 15.71
CA GLU A 84 -5.72 4.70 15.57
C GLU A 84 -6.07 4.93 14.09
N LEU A 85 -5.13 5.45 13.31
CA LEU A 85 -5.31 5.71 11.89
C LEU A 85 -5.53 4.43 11.08
N ILE A 86 -4.75 3.37 11.33
CA ILE A 86 -4.93 2.09 10.64
C ILE A 86 -6.28 1.44 10.99
N ALA A 87 -6.77 1.61 12.22
CA ALA A 87 -8.11 1.17 12.61
C ALA A 87 -9.19 1.97 11.87
N ALA A 88 -9.07 3.29 11.80
CA ALA A 88 -10.02 4.15 11.09
C ALA A 88 -10.05 3.85 9.58
N ILE A 89 -8.91 3.54 8.96
CA ILE A 89 -8.85 3.06 7.57
C ILE A 89 -9.59 1.74 7.44
N ALA A 90 -9.40 0.77 8.35
CA ALA A 90 -10.09 -0.51 8.32
C ALA A 90 -11.62 -0.35 8.43
N GLU A 91 -12.11 0.52 9.31
CA GLU A 91 -13.54 0.84 9.41
C GLU A 91 -14.10 1.41 8.08
N ASN A 92 -13.28 2.18 7.36
CA ASN A 92 -13.63 2.71 6.04
C ASN A 92 -13.53 1.69 4.91
N GLU A 93 -12.76 0.61 5.08
CA GLU A 93 -12.70 -0.53 4.16
C GLU A 93 -13.93 -1.44 4.36
N ASP A 94 -14.33 -1.67 5.60
CA ASP A 94 -15.42 -2.59 5.99
C ASP A 94 -16.83 -2.13 5.53
N VAL A 95 -16.97 -0.89 5.03
CA VAL A 95 -18.22 -0.41 4.38
C VAL A 95 -18.46 -1.03 3.01
N VAL A 96 -17.44 -1.70 2.44
CA VAL A 96 -17.50 -2.36 1.14
C VAL A 96 -17.64 -3.86 1.33
N ASP A 97 -18.57 -4.49 0.61
CA ASP A 97 -18.66 -5.95 0.55
C ASP A 97 -17.56 -6.51 -0.35
N VAL A 98 -16.49 -7.02 0.27
CA VAL A 98 -15.29 -7.47 -0.44
C VAL A 98 -15.47 -8.89 -0.96
N SER A 99 -15.65 -9.01 -2.27
CA SER A 99 -15.65 -10.29 -2.96
C SER A 99 -14.24 -10.74 -3.37
N PRO A 100 -13.98 -12.05 -3.57
CA PRO A 100 -12.68 -12.55 -4.04
C PRO A 100 -12.19 -11.88 -5.34
N PRO A 101 -13.02 -11.69 -6.39
CA PRO A 101 -12.58 -10.98 -7.60
C PRO A 101 -12.22 -9.51 -7.34
N LEU A 102 -12.94 -8.84 -6.44
CA LEU A 102 -12.71 -7.44 -6.09
C LEU A 102 -11.36 -7.27 -5.39
N VAL A 103 -11.08 -8.07 -4.36
CA VAL A 103 -9.81 -7.97 -3.63
C VAL A 103 -8.62 -8.32 -4.53
N ALA A 104 -8.75 -9.32 -5.41
CA ALA A 104 -7.70 -9.65 -6.38
C ALA A 104 -7.46 -8.51 -7.40
N GLU A 105 -8.50 -7.81 -7.83
CA GLU A 105 -8.38 -6.63 -8.67
C GLU A 105 -7.64 -5.48 -7.96
N VAL A 106 -7.96 -5.23 -6.68
CA VAL A 106 -7.26 -4.21 -5.89
C VAL A 106 -5.78 -4.54 -5.73
N ILE A 107 -5.45 -5.80 -5.41
CA ILE A 107 -4.07 -6.28 -5.31
C ILE A 107 -3.32 -6.05 -6.63
N ALA A 108 -3.91 -6.42 -7.77
CA ALA A 108 -3.31 -6.18 -9.09
C ALA A 108 -2.99 -4.70 -9.34
N ARG A 109 -3.93 -3.80 -8.99
CA ARG A 109 -3.74 -2.35 -9.13
C ARG A 109 -2.61 -1.83 -8.22
N LEU A 110 -2.51 -2.30 -6.99
CA LEU A 110 -1.43 -1.93 -6.07
C LEU A 110 -0.05 -2.38 -6.57
N VAL A 111 0.07 -3.62 -7.07
CA VAL A 111 1.34 -4.13 -7.61
C VAL A 111 1.72 -3.39 -8.90
N ARG A 112 0.72 -3.00 -9.71
CA ARG A 112 0.96 -2.16 -10.89
C ARG A 112 1.44 -0.76 -10.50
N GLU A 113 0.81 -0.11 -9.52
CA GLU A 113 1.27 1.19 -9.02
C GLU A 113 2.69 1.09 -8.46
N ALA A 114 2.99 0.03 -7.72
CA ALA A 114 4.34 -0.23 -7.24
C ALA A 114 5.36 -0.31 -8.39
N ALA A 115 4.96 -0.85 -9.56
CA ALA A 115 5.83 -0.89 -10.73
C ALA A 115 6.09 0.52 -11.31
N GLU A 116 5.06 1.38 -11.34
CA GLU A 116 5.18 2.78 -11.77
C GLU A 116 6.13 3.55 -10.84
N GLU A 117 5.90 3.47 -9.52
CA GLU A 117 6.75 4.16 -8.54
C GLU A 117 8.19 3.63 -8.55
N TYR A 118 8.37 2.32 -8.69
CA TYR A 118 9.70 1.74 -8.78
C TYR A 118 10.45 2.21 -10.04
N ALA A 119 9.75 2.46 -11.16
CA ALA A 119 10.34 2.98 -12.38
C ALA A 119 10.81 4.43 -12.25
N ILE A 120 10.15 5.22 -11.40
CA ILE A 120 10.59 6.57 -11.05
C ILE A 120 11.73 6.49 -10.02
N GLY A 121 11.62 5.59 -9.06
CA GLY A 121 12.56 5.44 -7.96
C GLY A 121 13.92 4.90 -8.39
N ILE A 122 13.96 3.96 -9.33
CA ILE A 122 15.17 3.28 -9.81
C ILE A 122 15.31 3.46 -11.32
N VAL A 123 16.33 4.23 -11.75
CA VAL A 123 16.64 4.48 -13.16
C VAL A 123 18.01 3.87 -13.48
N ASP A 124 18.05 3.00 -14.49
CA ASP A 124 19.27 2.29 -14.91
C ASP A 124 20.00 1.55 -13.77
N GLY A 125 19.23 1.06 -12.79
CA GLY A 125 19.74 0.32 -11.63
C GLY A 125 20.32 1.20 -10.52
N VAL A 126 20.07 2.51 -10.58
CA VAL A 126 20.53 3.50 -9.60
C VAL A 126 19.32 4.21 -8.98
N PRO A 127 19.33 4.49 -7.66
CA PRO A 127 18.28 5.29 -7.04
C PRO A 127 18.23 6.71 -7.61
N ALA A 128 17.13 7.04 -8.26
CA ALA A 128 16.82 8.37 -8.78
C ALA A 128 15.86 9.14 -7.85
N ASN A 129 14.91 8.43 -7.25
CA ASN A 129 14.01 8.97 -6.22
C ASN A 129 13.80 7.93 -5.11
N ALA A 130 14.35 8.21 -3.92
CA ALA A 130 14.24 7.28 -2.80
C ALA A 130 12.79 7.17 -2.27
N HIS A 131 11.98 8.24 -2.39
CA HIS A 131 10.59 8.23 -1.94
C HIS A 131 9.73 7.32 -2.83
N GLU A 132 9.85 7.39 -4.16
CA GLU A 132 9.07 6.47 -5.01
C GLU A 132 9.52 5.01 -4.88
N TYR A 133 10.82 4.76 -4.68
CA TYR A 133 11.30 3.41 -4.36
C TYR A 133 10.64 2.87 -3.07
N GLN A 134 10.48 3.75 -2.08
CA GLN A 134 9.85 3.45 -0.80
C GLN A 134 8.34 3.26 -0.93
N ASP A 135 7.66 4.06 -1.75
CA ASP A 135 6.23 3.90 -2.04
C ASP A 135 5.95 2.58 -2.77
N ALA A 136 6.78 2.23 -3.75
CA ALA A 136 6.73 0.93 -4.39
C ALA A 136 6.86 -0.24 -3.40
N TYR A 137 7.74 -0.12 -2.41
CA TYR A 137 7.86 -1.11 -1.33
C TYR A 137 6.58 -1.20 -0.50
N GLY A 138 6.05 -0.06 -0.05
CA GLY A 138 4.83 0.02 0.75
C GLY A 138 3.63 -0.60 0.04
N PHE A 139 3.40 -0.23 -1.22
CA PHE A 139 2.29 -0.76 -2.01
C PHE A 139 2.41 -2.27 -2.23
N THR A 140 3.64 -2.78 -2.46
CA THR A 140 3.85 -4.21 -2.61
C THR A 140 3.59 -4.98 -1.31
N LEU A 141 4.02 -4.44 -0.16
CA LEU A 141 3.71 -5.06 1.13
C LEU A 141 2.21 -5.10 1.43
N VAL A 142 1.50 -4.00 1.19
CA VAL A 142 0.05 -3.94 1.39
C VAL A 142 -0.66 -4.95 0.49
N ALA A 143 -0.24 -5.07 -0.78
CA ALA A 143 -0.75 -6.09 -1.69
C ALA A 143 -0.58 -7.52 -1.14
N GLY A 144 0.59 -7.84 -0.58
CA GLY A 144 0.86 -9.14 0.06
C GLY A 144 0.00 -9.40 1.30
N LEU A 145 -0.20 -8.39 2.14
CA LEU A 145 -1.08 -8.48 3.32
C LEU A 145 -2.54 -8.70 2.92
N TRP A 146 -3.01 -8.04 1.87
CA TRP A 146 -4.35 -8.25 1.31
C TRP A 146 -4.52 -9.66 0.76
N ALA A 147 -3.53 -10.19 0.04
CA ALA A 147 -3.54 -11.58 -0.42
C ALA A 147 -3.62 -12.56 0.75
N GLN A 148 -2.84 -12.34 1.81
CA GLN A 148 -2.87 -13.17 3.02
C GLN A 148 -4.24 -13.14 3.71
N ARG A 149 -4.81 -11.95 3.91
CA ARG A 149 -6.13 -11.78 4.53
C ARG A 149 -7.22 -12.46 3.69
N ALA A 150 -7.22 -12.23 2.37
CA ALA A 150 -8.19 -12.81 1.46
C ALA A 150 -8.14 -14.35 1.43
N ALA A 151 -6.95 -14.95 1.54
CA ALA A 151 -6.82 -16.40 1.67
C ALA A 151 -7.51 -16.95 2.94
N ALA A 152 -7.45 -16.20 4.05
CA ALA A 152 -8.09 -16.57 5.32
C ALA A 152 -9.61 -16.31 5.31
N ASP A 153 -10.03 -15.17 4.78
CA ASP A 153 -11.43 -14.73 4.75
C ASP A 153 -12.26 -15.50 3.71
N HIS A 154 -11.61 -16.05 2.67
CA HIS A 154 -12.25 -16.85 1.62
C HIS A 154 -11.59 -18.23 1.43
N PRO A 155 -11.82 -19.20 2.34
CA PRO A 155 -11.18 -20.52 2.27
C PRO A 155 -11.41 -21.29 0.96
N GLY A 156 -12.55 -21.05 0.27
CA GLY A 156 -12.82 -21.63 -1.05
C GLY A 156 -11.89 -21.14 -2.17
N HIS A 157 -11.18 -20.04 -1.94
CA HIS A 157 -10.24 -19.40 -2.87
C HIS A 157 -8.82 -19.32 -2.30
N GLU A 158 -8.52 -20.04 -1.21
CA GLU A 158 -7.21 -20.05 -0.54
C GLU A 158 -6.07 -20.32 -1.52
N SER A 159 -6.23 -21.30 -2.44
CA SER A 159 -5.20 -21.63 -3.42
C SER A 159 -4.92 -20.48 -4.40
N ALA A 160 -5.94 -19.72 -4.82
CA ALA A 160 -5.76 -18.60 -5.72
C ALA A 160 -5.02 -17.45 -5.02
N PHE A 161 -5.44 -17.09 -3.80
CA PHE A 161 -4.76 -16.07 -3.01
C PHE A 161 -3.37 -16.49 -2.54
N GLY A 162 -3.15 -17.79 -2.31
CA GLY A 162 -1.82 -18.36 -2.07
C GLY A 162 -0.88 -18.11 -3.25
N ARG A 163 -1.34 -18.35 -4.49
CA ARG A 163 -0.57 -18.06 -5.71
C ARG A 163 -0.31 -16.57 -5.90
N ILE A 164 -1.29 -15.71 -5.60
CA ILE A 164 -1.11 -14.25 -5.62
C ILE A 164 -0.02 -13.85 -4.62
N ARG A 165 -0.08 -14.36 -3.39
CA ARG A 165 0.93 -14.10 -2.37
C ARG A 165 2.31 -14.59 -2.81
N GLU A 166 2.42 -15.80 -3.34
CA GLU A 166 3.68 -16.33 -3.88
C GLU A 166 4.27 -15.46 -5.00
N THR A 167 3.40 -14.90 -5.87
CA THR A 167 3.80 -13.98 -6.94
C THR A 167 4.39 -12.68 -6.36
N ILE A 168 3.79 -12.15 -5.29
CA ILE A 168 4.26 -10.95 -4.59
C ILE A 168 5.55 -11.26 -3.82
N ASP A 169 5.63 -12.40 -3.12
CA ASP A 169 6.83 -12.80 -2.38
C ASP A 169 8.04 -13.03 -3.31
N ALA A 170 7.79 -13.44 -4.56
CA ALA A 170 8.83 -13.66 -5.56
C ALA A 170 9.55 -12.38 -6.05
N VAL A 171 9.03 -11.19 -5.73
CA VAL A 171 9.71 -9.91 -5.99
C VAL A 171 10.36 -9.31 -4.74
N SER A 172 10.30 -9.98 -3.57
CA SER A 172 10.86 -9.49 -2.30
C SER A 172 12.34 -9.10 -2.35
N ASP A 173 13.12 -9.73 -3.23
CA ASP A 173 14.53 -9.43 -3.45
C ASP A 173 14.78 -8.04 -4.08
N MET A 174 13.74 -7.40 -4.61
CA MET A 174 13.81 -6.03 -5.15
C MET A 174 14.02 -4.97 -4.07
N TRP A 175 13.82 -5.30 -2.78
CA TRP A 175 13.97 -4.38 -1.66
C TRP A 175 15.06 -4.84 -0.68
N PRO A 176 16.35 -4.72 -1.05
CA PRO A 176 17.46 -5.11 -0.18
C PRO A 176 17.54 -4.30 1.12
N ALA A 177 16.97 -3.09 1.13
CA ALA A 177 16.82 -2.24 2.30
C ALA A 177 15.70 -1.21 2.07
N LEU A 178 15.18 -0.64 3.17
CA LEU A 178 14.15 0.42 3.11
C LEU A 178 14.70 1.74 2.53
N MET A 179 15.96 2.05 2.86
CA MET A 179 16.73 3.04 2.12
C MET A 179 17.41 2.34 0.94
N PRO A 180 17.20 2.79 -0.31
CA PRO A 180 17.76 2.09 -1.45
C PRO A 180 19.31 2.17 -1.41
N PRO A 181 20.02 1.04 -1.61
CA PRO A 181 21.47 1.06 -1.74
C PRO A 181 21.88 1.76 -3.04
N ALA A 182 23.17 2.12 -3.16
CA ALA A 182 23.70 2.85 -4.33
C ALA A 182 23.45 2.15 -5.68
N GLU A 183 23.32 0.83 -5.66
CA GLU A 183 22.98 0.01 -6.82
C GLU A 183 21.83 -0.93 -6.47
N VAL A 184 20.81 -0.94 -7.32
CA VAL A 184 19.66 -1.86 -7.24
C VAL A 184 19.54 -2.55 -8.60
N SER A 185 19.92 -3.82 -8.67
CA SER A 185 20.07 -4.55 -9.94
C SER A 185 18.76 -5.01 -10.60
N HIS A 186 17.61 -4.65 -10.04
CA HIS A 186 16.30 -5.09 -10.52
C HIS A 186 15.62 -4.03 -11.38
N ARG A 187 14.79 -4.50 -12.32
CA ARG A 187 14.08 -3.65 -13.28
C ARG A 187 12.59 -3.58 -12.91
N PRO A 188 11.91 -2.45 -13.18
CA PRO A 188 10.46 -2.31 -12.96
C PRO A 188 9.64 -3.39 -13.66
N SER A 189 10.13 -3.94 -14.78
CA SER A 189 9.48 -5.03 -15.52
C SER A 189 9.15 -6.27 -14.69
N ARG A 190 9.86 -6.52 -13.58
CA ARG A 190 9.51 -7.61 -12.66
C ARG A 190 8.20 -7.35 -11.92
N LEU A 191 7.97 -6.13 -11.46
CA LEU A 191 6.72 -5.73 -10.81
C LEU A 191 5.56 -5.69 -11.81
N TYR A 192 5.80 -5.18 -13.03
CA TYR A 192 4.78 -5.28 -14.09
C TYR A 192 4.42 -6.73 -14.43
N GLY A 193 5.41 -7.63 -14.45
CA GLY A 193 5.18 -9.06 -14.63
C GLY A 193 4.34 -9.65 -13.49
N ALA A 194 4.70 -9.34 -12.25
CA ALA A 194 3.94 -9.76 -11.06
C ALA A 194 2.49 -9.24 -11.10
N ALA A 195 2.27 -7.98 -11.47
CA ALA A 195 0.93 -7.41 -11.63
C ALA A 195 0.12 -8.18 -12.69
N ALA A 196 0.73 -8.47 -13.85
CA ALA A 196 0.09 -9.24 -14.91
C ALA A 196 -0.26 -10.68 -14.46
N ASP A 197 0.62 -11.34 -13.70
CA ASP A 197 0.36 -12.67 -13.17
C ASP A 197 -0.80 -12.66 -12.15
N VAL A 198 -0.87 -11.64 -11.28
CA VAL A 198 -2.00 -11.43 -10.36
C VAL A 198 -3.30 -11.20 -11.15
N GLU A 199 -3.28 -10.40 -12.21
CA GLU A 199 -4.44 -10.17 -13.08
C GLU A 199 -4.93 -11.47 -13.72
N ILE A 200 -4.02 -12.32 -14.19
CA ILE A 200 -4.35 -13.64 -14.75
C ILE A 200 -5.01 -14.52 -13.69
N ILE A 201 -4.48 -14.57 -12.47
CA ILE A 201 -5.09 -15.33 -11.37
C ILE A 201 -6.47 -14.76 -11.02
N ALA A 202 -6.62 -13.43 -11.03
CA ALA A 202 -7.89 -12.76 -10.74
C ALA A 202 -8.99 -13.11 -11.75
N LEU A 203 -8.65 -13.40 -13.01
CA LEU A 203 -9.61 -13.86 -14.02
C LEU A 203 -10.21 -15.23 -13.69
N ASP A 204 -9.46 -16.11 -13.03
CA ASP A 204 -9.97 -17.42 -12.59
C ASP A 204 -11.00 -17.29 -11.46
N LEU A 205 -10.94 -16.22 -10.66
CA LEU A 205 -11.89 -15.95 -9.58
C LEU A 205 -13.26 -15.46 -10.08
N ARG A 206 -13.34 -15.02 -11.35
CA ARG A 206 -14.58 -14.50 -11.97
C ARG A 206 -15.42 -15.58 -12.66
N ARG A 207 -14.95 -16.84 -12.66
CA ARG A 207 -15.59 -17.98 -13.32
C ARG A 207 -16.42 -18.78 -12.33
#